data_AF-A0A0S3UCB0-F1
#
_entry.id   AF-A0A0S3UCB0-F1
#
_cell.length_a   1.000
_cell.length_b   1.000
_cell.length_c   1.000
_cell.angle_alpha   90.00
_cell.angle_beta   90.00
_cell.angle_gamma   90.00
#
_symmetry.space_group_name_H-M   'P 1'
#
loop_
_entity.id
_entity.type
_entity.pdbx_description
1 polymer ?
#
loop_
_entity_poly.entity_id
_entity_poly.type
_entity_poly.pdbx_seq_one_letter_code
_entity_poly.pdbx_strand_id
1 'polypeptide(L)'
;MFLYSAEIPARDNAMQSALLDRMKIKLQSFKIMDVTSIALLSLSILLGAMTFLFIFRIVLTWYPQVDLDKFPFNLIKIPTEIFLAPTRKIIQPLGGVDITPILWVGIFSLLRELLLGQQGIFTMMF
;
A
#
# COMPACT_ATOMS: atom_id res chain seq x y z
N MET A 1 -20.67 32.48 62.84
CA MET A 1 -19.94 33.01 61.67
C MET A 1 -18.68 32.16 61.51
N PHE A 2 -18.48 31.62 60.29
CA PHE A 2 -17.38 30.75 59.83
C PHE A 2 -17.37 29.29 60.38
N LEU A 3 -17.19 28.20 59.63
CA LEU A 3 -17.22 27.84 58.19
C LEU A 3 -17.53 26.33 58.14
N TYR A 4 -18.62 25.92 57.48
CA TYR A 4 -18.75 24.54 56.99
C TYR A 4 -18.05 24.49 55.63
N SER A 5 -16.73 24.36 55.65
CA SER A 5 -15.96 24.04 54.45
C SER A 5 -16.10 22.54 54.20
N ALA A 6 -17.14 22.16 53.45
CA ALA A 6 -17.24 20.82 52.89
C ALA A 6 -16.07 20.61 51.92
N GLU A 7 -15.01 19.96 52.39
CA GLU A 7 -13.95 19.45 51.52
C GLU A 7 -14.53 18.32 50.66
N ILE A 8 -14.99 18.68 49.46
CA ILE A 8 -15.38 17.72 48.42
C ILE A 8 -14.14 16.89 48.06
N PRO A 9 -14.18 15.55 48.12
CA PRO A 9 -12.98 14.73 48.18
C PRO A 9 -12.30 14.63 46.81
N ALA A 10 -10.98 14.82 46.79
CA ALA A 10 -10.10 14.67 45.61
C ALA A 10 -10.24 13.31 44.87
N ARG A 11 -10.84 12.29 45.51
CA ARG A 11 -11.13 10.96 44.94
C ARG A 11 -12.11 11.03 43.76
N ASP A 12 -13.11 11.90 43.82
CA ASP A 12 -14.13 12.00 42.76
C ASP A 12 -13.56 12.64 41.49
N ASN A 13 -12.60 13.56 41.64
CA ASN A 13 -11.90 14.20 40.53
C ASN A 13 -10.97 13.22 39.80
N ALA A 14 -10.31 12.31 40.52
CA ALA A 14 -9.43 11.29 39.94
C ALA A 14 -10.21 10.18 39.21
N MET A 15 -11.37 9.79 39.72
CA MET A 15 -12.25 8.86 39.03
C MET A 15 -12.85 9.48 37.77
N GLN A 16 -13.27 10.76 37.83
CA GLN A 16 -13.74 11.48 36.65
C GLN A 16 -12.66 11.68 35.60
N SER A 17 -11.42 12.02 35.98
CA SER A 17 -10.32 12.16 35.03
C SER A 17 -9.97 10.82 34.35
N ALA A 18 -9.97 9.72 35.11
CA ALA A 18 -9.76 8.38 34.54
C ALA A 18 -10.89 7.96 33.59
N LEU A 19 -12.14 8.33 33.86
CA LEU A 19 -13.26 8.07 32.97
C LEU A 19 -13.18 8.94 31.70
N LEU A 20 -12.80 10.22 31.84
CA LEU A 20 -12.55 11.13 30.71
C LEU A 20 -11.42 10.64 29.82
N ASP A 21 -10.31 10.15 30.40
CA ASP A 21 -9.20 9.60 29.64
C ASP A 21 -9.59 8.29 28.94
N ARG A 22 -10.33 7.39 29.61
CA ARG A 22 -10.87 6.19 28.97
C ARG A 22 -11.81 6.52 27.80
N MET A 23 -12.60 7.58 27.92
CA MET A 23 -13.45 8.05 26.83
C MET A 23 -12.63 8.66 25.69
N LYS A 24 -11.62 9.49 25.98
CA LYS A 24 -10.70 10.04 24.96
C LYS A 24 -9.93 8.95 24.23
N ILE A 25 -9.46 7.92 24.95
CA ILE A 25 -8.79 6.75 24.36
C ILE A 25 -9.73 5.98 23.44
N LYS A 26 -10.99 5.74 23.87
CA LYS A 26 -12.00 5.12 22.99
C LYS A 26 -12.32 5.99 21.78
N LEU A 27 -12.41 7.31 21.95
CA LEU A 27 -12.68 8.26 20.87
C LEU A 27 -11.52 8.34 19.87
N GLN A 28 -10.27 8.31 20.35
CA GLN A 28 -9.06 8.24 19.53
C GLN A 28 -8.91 6.88 18.83
N SER A 29 -9.41 5.79 19.43
CA SER A 29 -9.41 4.47 18.77
C SER A 29 -10.44 4.37 17.64
N PHE A 30 -11.48 5.22 17.66
CA PHE A 30 -12.40 5.42 16.55
C PHE A 30 -11.82 6.44 15.55
N LYS A 31 -10.53 6.28 15.21
CA LYS A 31 -9.85 7.10 14.21
C LYS A 31 -10.43 6.76 12.84
N ILE A 32 -11.07 7.73 12.17
CA ILE A 32 -11.39 7.63 10.74
C ILE A 32 -10.08 7.35 10.00
N MET A 33 -10.12 6.44 9.01
CA MET A 33 -8.95 6.10 8.22
C MET A 33 -8.34 7.38 7.68
N ASP A 34 -7.13 7.70 8.16
CA ASP A 34 -6.47 8.94 7.83
C ASP A 34 -6.23 9.00 6.33
N VAL A 35 -6.28 10.19 5.73
CA VAL A 35 -6.08 10.35 4.28
C VAL A 35 -4.74 9.73 3.87
N THR A 36 -3.72 9.84 4.74
CA THR A 36 -2.42 9.20 4.59
C THR A 36 -2.52 7.67 4.56
N SER A 37 -3.29 7.05 5.45
CA SER A 37 -3.47 5.59 5.48
C SER A 37 -4.17 5.08 4.21
N ILE A 38 -5.16 5.82 3.70
CA ILE A 38 -5.83 5.48 2.43
C ILE A 38 -4.85 5.61 1.26
N ALA A 39 -4.03 6.66 1.24
CA ALA A 39 -3.03 6.85 0.19
C ALA A 39 -1.96 5.73 0.19
N LEU A 40 -1.46 5.35 1.37
CA LEU A 40 -0.50 4.25 1.51
C LEU A 40 -1.10 2.91 1.10
N LEU A 41 -2.36 2.64 1.48
CA LEU A 41 -3.07 1.44 1.07
C LEU A 41 -3.25 1.39 -0.46
N SER A 42 -3.68 2.50 -1.07
CA SER A 42 -3.84 2.61 -2.51
C SER A 42 -2.52 2.38 -3.25
N LEU A 43 -1.42 2.96 -2.75
CA LEU A 43 -0.09 2.75 -3.30
C LEU A 43 0.35 1.28 -3.17
N SER A 44 0.10 0.65 -2.03
CA SER A 44 0.39 -0.78 -1.83
C SER A 44 -0.34 -1.66 -2.82
N ILE A 45 -1.65 -1.42 -2.99
CA ILE A 45 -2.48 -2.18 -3.94
C ILE A 45 -2.00 -1.94 -5.37
N LEU A 46 -1.68 -0.69 -5.74
CA LEU A 46 -1.19 -0.36 -7.08
C LEU A 46 0.13 -1.06 -7.40
N LEU A 47 1.13 -0.96 -6.52
CA LEU A 47 2.43 -1.60 -6.73
C LEU A 47 2.29 -3.12 -6.76
N GLY A 48 1.51 -3.70 -5.85
CA GLY A 48 1.22 -5.13 -5.83
C GLY A 48 0.51 -5.61 -7.10
N ALA A 49 -0.49 -4.87 -7.58
CA ALA A 49 -1.22 -5.16 -8.81
C ALA A 49 -0.30 -5.06 -10.02
N MET A 50 0.57 -4.06 -10.11
CA MET A 50 1.54 -3.95 -11.21
C MET A 50 2.52 -5.13 -11.21
N THR A 51 3.08 -5.51 -10.06
CA THR A 51 3.93 -6.72 -9.95
C THR A 51 3.18 -7.96 -10.45
N PHE A 52 1.93 -8.12 -10.03
CA PHE A 52 1.09 -9.24 -10.44
C PHE A 52 0.80 -9.27 -11.96
N LEU A 53 0.50 -8.11 -12.55
CA LEU A 53 0.32 -7.98 -14.00
C LEU A 53 1.61 -8.31 -14.76
N PHE A 54 2.78 -7.88 -14.27
CA PHE A 54 4.05 -8.25 -14.90
C PHE A 54 4.34 -9.74 -14.79
N ILE A 55 4.00 -10.40 -13.67
CA ILE A 55 4.09 -11.86 -13.57
C ILE A 55 3.25 -12.54 -14.65
N PHE A 56 2.00 -12.08 -14.85
CA PHE A 56 1.20 -12.58 -15.95
C PHE A 56 1.80 -12.28 -17.33
N ARG A 57 2.42 -11.11 -17.54
CA ARG A 57 3.12 -10.83 -18.80
C ARG A 57 4.26 -11.82 -19.05
N ILE A 58 5.00 -12.25 -18.02
CA ILE A 58 6.03 -13.28 -18.16
C ILE A 58 5.41 -14.60 -18.64
N VAL A 59 4.31 -15.03 -18.02
CA VAL A 59 3.65 -16.27 -18.45
C VAL A 59 3.12 -16.15 -19.88
N LEU A 60 2.51 -15.01 -20.22
CA LEU A 60 1.94 -14.77 -21.56
C LEU A 60 3.01 -14.69 -22.66
N THR A 61 4.26 -14.33 -22.34
CA THR A 61 5.34 -14.36 -23.34
C THR A 61 5.76 -15.78 -23.71
N TRP A 62 5.40 -16.79 -22.91
CA TRP A 62 5.59 -18.21 -23.25
C TRP A 62 4.50 -18.75 -24.16
N TYR A 63 3.37 -18.05 -24.30
CA TYR A 63 2.24 -18.42 -25.15
C TYR A 63 2.04 -17.39 -26.28
N PRO A 64 2.95 -17.33 -27.27
CA PRO A 64 2.89 -16.33 -28.35
C PRO A 64 1.65 -16.47 -29.24
N GLN A 65 0.90 -17.57 -29.13
CA GLN A 65 -0.33 -17.82 -29.88
C GLN A 65 -1.54 -17.06 -29.30
N VAL A 66 -1.42 -16.53 -28.08
CA VAL A 66 -2.48 -15.76 -27.41
C VAL A 66 -2.51 -14.34 -27.96
N ASP A 67 -3.70 -13.92 -28.37
CA ASP A 67 -3.96 -12.56 -28.84
C ASP A 67 -4.06 -11.59 -27.65
N LEU A 68 -2.98 -10.84 -27.40
CA LEU A 68 -2.87 -9.89 -26.29
C LEU A 68 -3.75 -8.65 -26.46
N ASP A 69 -4.29 -8.40 -27.65
CA ASP A 69 -5.17 -7.26 -27.93
C ASP A 69 -6.64 -7.57 -27.62
N LYS A 70 -6.97 -8.86 -27.44
CA LYS A 70 -8.31 -9.30 -27.07
C LYS A 70 -8.53 -9.34 -25.56
N PHE A 71 -9.78 -9.14 -25.17
CA PHE A 71 -10.21 -9.35 -23.79
C PHE A 71 -10.10 -10.85 -23.43
N PRO A 72 -9.60 -11.22 -22.23
CA PRO A 72 -9.22 -10.36 -21.10
C PRO A 72 -7.75 -9.89 -21.10
N PHE A 73 -6.93 -10.37 -22.03
CA PHE A 73 -5.48 -10.15 -22.03
C PHE A 73 -5.07 -8.69 -22.27
N ASN A 74 -5.91 -7.91 -22.94
CA ASN A 74 -5.66 -6.47 -23.13
C ASN A 74 -5.54 -5.72 -21.80
N LEU A 75 -6.23 -6.17 -20.74
CA LEU A 75 -6.20 -5.55 -19.42
C LEU A 75 -4.83 -5.69 -18.77
N ILE A 76 -4.06 -6.70 -19.21
CA ILE A 76 -2.70 -6.93 -18.76
C ILE A 76 -1.72 -6.22 -19.69
N LYS A 77 -1.95 -6.30 -21.01
CA LYS A 77 -1.11 -5.65 -22.03
C LYS A 77 -1.04 -4.15 -21.82
N ILE A 78 -2.18 -3.45 -21.80
CA ILE A 78 -2.24 -1.99 -21.78
C ILE A 78 -1.42 -1.36 -20.63
N PRO A 79 -1.65 -1.70 -19.35
CA PRO A 79 -0.93 -1.07 -18.25
C PRO A 79 0.56 -1.42 -18.21
N THR A 80 0.94 -2.64 -18.64
CA THR A 80 2.34 -3.07 -18.62
C THR A 80 3.13 -2.54 -19.81
N GLU A 81 2.51 -2.37 -20.97
CA GLU A 81 3.17 -1.97 -22.22
C GLU A 81 3.78 -0.56 -22.14
N ILE A 82 3.20 0.33 -21.34
CA ILE A 82 3.73 1.68 -21.08
C ILE A 82 5.20 1.61 -20.59
N PHE A 83 5.51 0.58 -19.80
CA PHE A 83 6.85 0.35 -19.25
C PHE A 83 7.71 -0.50 -20.18
N LEU A 84 7.12 -1.53 -20.81
CA LEU A 84 7.84 -2.51 -21.64
C LEU A 84 8.28 -1.92 -22.99
N ALA A 85 7.47 -1.08 -23.64
CA ALA A 85 7.80 -0.48 -24.92
C ALA A 85 9.15 0.28 -24.93
N PRO A 86 9.46 1.15 -23.94
CA PRO A 86 10.78 1.78 -23.86
C PRO A 86 11.88 0.82 -23.41
N THR A 87 11.62 -0.09 -22.46
CA THR A 87 12.68 -1.01 -21.97
C THR A 87 13.12 -2.01 -23.03
N ARG A 88 12.22 -2.45 -23.92
CA ARG A 88 12.55 -3.35 -25.05
C ARG A 88 13.51 -2.74 -26.07
N LYS A 89 13.62 -1.41 -26.12
CA LYS A 89 14.62 -0.74 -26.98
C LYS A 89 16.05 -0.93 -26.46
N ILE A 90 16.19 -1.18 -25.15
CA ILE A 90 17.48 -1.36 -24.47
C ILE A 90 17.76 -2.86 -24.29
N ILE A 91 16.76 -3.61 -23.84
CA ILE A 91 16.84 -5.03 -23.54
C ILE A 91 15.99 -5.76 -24.58
N GLN A 92 16.66 -6.36 -25.56
CA GLN A 92 15.97 -7.09 -26.61
C GLN A 92 15.42 -8.43 -26.08
N PRO A 93 14.30 -8.94 -26.65
CA PRO A 93 13.81 -10.27 -26.33
C PRO A 93 14.85 -11.35 -26.60
N LEU A 94 14.94 -12.33 -25.71
CA LEU A 94 15.88 -13.45 -25.84
C LEU A 94 15.12 -14.70 -26.25
N GLY A 95 15.48 -15.29 -27.40
CA GLY A 95 14.85 -16.53 -27.87
C GLY A 95 13.34 -16.40 -28.15
N GLY A 96 12.88 -15.20 -28.52
CA GLY A 96 11.45 -14.92 -28.77
C GLY A 96 10.62 -14.72 -27.49
N VAL A 97 11.22 -14.87 -26.30
CA VAL A 97 10.60 -14.58 -25.01
C VAL A 97 11.04 -13.21 -24.53
N ASP A 98 10.08 -12.36 -24.21
CA ASP A 98 10.36 -11.06 -23.63
C ASP A 98 10.71 -11.19 -22.15
N ILE A 99 11.97 -10.85 -21.82
CA ILE A 99 12.52 -10.89 -20.46
C ILE A 99 12.30 -9.57 -19.70
N THR A 100 11.93 -8.49 -20.40
CA THR A 100 11.76 -7.16 -19.77
C THR A 100 10.71 -7.12 -18.66
N PRO A 101 9.61 -7.91 -18.68
CA PRO A 101 8.68 -7.98 -17.56
C PRO A 101 9.32 -8.46 -16.25
N ILE A 102 10.33 -9.35 -16.31
CA ILE A 102 11.04 -9.87 -15.13
C ILE A 102 11.77 -8.73 -14.40
N LEU A 103 12.43 -7.85 -15.16
CA LEU A 103 13.09 -6.68 -14.62
C LEU A 103 12.09 -5.79 -13.86
N TRP A 104 10.92 -5.56 -14.44
CA TRP A 104 9.89 -4.76 -13.80
C TRP A 104 9.28 -5.42 -12.57
N VAL A 105 9.11 -6.76 -12.53
CA VAL A 105 8.76 -7.48 -11.29
C VAL A 105 9.78 -7.16 -10.19
N GLY A 106 11.07 -7.22 -10.49
CA GLY A 106 12.13 -6.86 -9.54
C GLY A 106 12.04 -5.42 -9.06
N ILE A 107 11.88 -4.46 -9.98
CA ILE A 107 11.78 -3.03 -9.66
C ILE A 107 10.56 -2.74 -8.79
N PHE A 108 9.36 -3.19 -9.18
CA PHE A 108 8.13 -2.93 -8.42
C PHE A 108 8.15 -3.60 -7.05
N SER A 109 8.72 -4.81 -6.96
CA SER A 109 8.87 -5.50 -5.67
C SER A 109 9.86 -4.78 -4.75
N LEU A 110 10.98 -4.30 -5.29
CA LEU A 110 11.95 -3.51 -4.55
C LEU A 110 11.35 -2.19 -4.06
N LEU A 111 10.63 -1.47 -4.94
CA LEU A 111 9.95 -0.23 -4.59
C LEU A 111 8.91 -0.47 -3.48
N ARG A 112 8.15 -1.56 -3.58
CA ARG A 112 7.16 -1.91 -2.56
C ARG A 112 7.83 -2.19 -1.22
N GLU A 113 8.93 -2.94 -1.18
CA GLU A 113 9.65 -3.23 0.06
C GLU A 113 10.30 -1.97 0.66
N LEU A 114 10.96 -1.16 -0.17
CA LEU A 114 11.65 0.06 0.29
C LEU A 114 10.67 1.14 0.77
N LEU A 115 9.50 1.28 0.13
CA LEU A 115 8.52 2.30 0.49
C LEU A 115 7.55 1.84 1.58
N LEU A 116 7.07 0.59 1.48
CA LEU A 116 5.93 0.07 2.24
C LEU A 116 6.23 -1.25 2.99
N GLY A 117 7.46 -1.75 2.91
CA GLY A 117 7.87 -2.94 3.65
C GLY A 117 7.84 -2.74 5.16
N GLN A 118 8.18 -3.80 5.90
CA GLN A 118 8.22 -3.74 7.37
C GLN A 118 9.23 -2.68 7.86
N GLN A 119 10.29 -2.44 7.09
CA GLN A 119 11.27 -1.37 7.30
C GLN A 119 11.16 -0.26 6.25
N GLY A 120 10.01 -0.14 5.58
CA GLY A 120 9.80 0.83 4.52
C GLY A 120 9.82 2.26 5.03
N ILE A 121 10.28 3.19 4.19
CA ILE A 121 10.42 4.61 4.53
C ILE A 121 9.10 5.17 5.07
N PHE A 122 7.98 4.91 4.39
CA PHE A 122 6.68 5.44 4.83
C PHE A 122 6.14 4.74 6.05
N THR A 123 6.42 3.44 6.23
CA THR A 123 6.05 2.68 7.42
C THR A 123 6.76 3.17 8.68
N MET A 124 8.01 3.64 8.54
CA MET A 124 8.77 4.20 9.67
C MET A 124 8.40 5.66 9.98
N MET A 125 7.94 6.41 8.99
CA MET A 125 7.66 7.84 9.12
C MET A 125 6.25 8.15 9.64
N PHE A 126 5.28 7.28 9.37
CA PHE A 126 3.86 7.48 9.70
C PHE A 126 3.33 6.40 10.65
#